data_AF-A0A7R8VX34-F1
#
_entry.id   AF-A0A7R8VX34-F1
#
_cell.length_a   1.000
_cell.length_b   1.000
_cell.length_c   1.000
_cell.angle_alpha   90.00
_cell.angle_beta   90.00
_cell.angle_gamma   90.00
#
_symmetry.space_group_name_H-M   'P 1'
#
loop_
_entity.id
_entity.type
_entity.pdbx_description
1 polymer ?
#
loop_
_entity_poly.entity_id
_entity_poly.type
_entity_poly.pdbx_seq_one_letter_code
_entity_poly.pdbx_strand_id
1 'polypeptide(L)' 'METVSPFHLYKEELTIIGIKINPFTFNKALGWIDSMGDRYLDYKRLGIKVFPLKEFKEAIQELKKGSIAKAIFEINQ' A
#
# COMPACT_ATOMS: atom_id res chain seq x y z
N MET A 1 16.89 14.73 -3.45
CA MET A 1 15.59 15.36 -3.72
C MET A 1 15.58 15.57 -5.23
N GLU A 2 14.83 14.75 -5.96
CA GLU A 2 14.84 14.80 -7.43
C GLU A 2 14.15 16.10 -7.88
N THR A 3 14.85 16.89 -8.70
CA THR A 3 14.36 18.19 -9.17
C THR A 3 13.41 17.96 -10.34
N VAL A 4 12.18 18.45 -10.22
CA VAL A 4 11.23 18.44 -11.33
C VAL A 4 11.65 19.52 -12.35
N SER A 5 11.81 19.14 -13.63
CA SER A 5 12.19 20.07 -14.70
C SER A 5 10.97 20.81 -15.27
N PRO A 6 10.89 22.16 -15.15
CA PRO A 6 9.78 22.93 -15.71
C PRO A 6 9.67 22.80 -17.23
N PHE A 7 10.80 22.68 -17.94
CA PHE A 7 10.82 22.51 -19.39
C PHE A 7 10.13 21.19 -19.81
N HIS A 8 10.37 20.10 -19.08
CA HIS A 8 9.72 18.82 -19.38
C HIS A 8 8.24 18.83 -19.02
N LEU A 9 7.84 19.50 -17.93
CA LEU A 9 6.41 19.67 -17.61
C LEU A 9 5.67 20.36 -18.75
N TYR A 10 6.25 21.42 -19.33
CA TYR A 10 5.66 22.13 -20.46
C TYR A 10 5.68 21.29 -21.74
N LYS A 11 6.86 20.77 -22.12
CA LYS A 11 7.07 20.06 -23.40
C LYS A 11 6.20 18.82 -23.53
N GLU A 12 5.99 18.11 -22.43
CA GLU A 12 5.25 16.84 -22.38
C GLU A 12 3.86 17.00 -21.74
N GLU A 13 3.44 18.24 -21.46
CA GLU A 13 2.13 18.58 -20.89
C GLU A 13 1.77 17.81 -19.60
N LEU A 14 2.77 17.60 -18.74
CA LEU A 14 2.60 16.83 -17.49
C LEU A 14 1.85 17.63 -16.43
N THR A 15 0.91 16.97 -15.75
CA THR A 15 0.14 17.55 -14.64
C THR A 15 0.58 16.96 -13.30
N ILE A 16 0.89 17.82 -12.32
CA ILE A 16 1.17 17.40 -10.94
C ILE A 16 -0.12 17.46 -10.14
N ILE A 17 -0.56 16.30 -9.62
CA ILE A 17 -1.77 16.20 -8.80
C ILE A 17 -1.36 15.90 -7.36
N GLY A 18 -1.59 16.85 -6.46
CA GLY A 18 -1.48 16.63 -5.02
C GLY A 18 -2.70 15.90 -4.48
N ILE A 19 -2.50 14.85 -3.69
CA ILE A 19 -3.58 14.07 -3.08
C ILE A 19 -3.36 14.02 -1.57
N LYS A 20 -4.41 14.34 -0.79
CA LYS A 20 -4.42 14.21 0.67
C LYS A 20 -5.47 13.18 1.07
N ILE A 21 -5.02 11.98 1.43
CA ILE A 21 -5.86 10.83 1.77
C ILE A 21 -6.79 10.49 0.58
N ASN A 22 -7.93 9.84 0.82
CA ASN A 22 -8.84 9.30 -0.16
C ASN A 22 -10.32 9.47 0.28
N PRO A 23 -10.86 10.71 0.32
CA PRO A 23 -12.23 10.95 0.75
C PRO A 23 -13.24 10.26 -0.19
N PHE A 24 -14.30 9.70 0.38
CA PHE A 24 -15.42 9.06 -0.35
C PHE A 24 -15.04 7.87 -1.25
N THR A 25 -13.90 7.22 -1.03
CA THR A 25 -13.44 6.08 -1.84
C THR A 25 -13.69 4.72 -1.20
N PHE A 26 -14.08 4.66 0.08
CA PHE A 26 -14.14 3.41 0.84
C PHE A 26 -15.05 2.35 0.19
N ASN A 27 -16.28 2.72 -0.21
CA ASN A 27 -17.20 1.79 -0.87
C ASN A 27 -16.66 1.29 -2.22
N LYS A 28 -15.93 2.13 -2.97
CA LYS A 28 -15.29 1.70 -4.22
C LYS A 28 -14.17 0.70 -3.96
N ALA A 29 -13.38 0.91 -2.90
CA ALA A 29 -12.32 0.00 -2.51
C ALA A 29 -12.87 -1.39 -2.11
N LEU A 30 -14.01 -1.44 -1.40
CA LEU A 30 -14.67 -2.71 -1.09
C LEU A 30 -15.12 -3.44 -2.37
N GLY A 31 -15.77 -2.74 -3.31
CA GLY A 31 -16.18 -3.34 -4.57
C GLY A 31 -15.00 -3.84 -5.42
N TRP A 32 -13.85 -3.17 -5.36
CA TRP A 32 -12.61 -3.67 -5.97
C TRP A 32 -12.10 -4.93 -5.30
N ILE A 33 -12.12 -4.99 -3.96
CA ILE A 33 -11.70 -6.18 -3.23
C ILE A 33 -12.54 -7.39 -3.65
N ASP A 34 -13.86 -7.22 -3.68
CA ASP A 34 -14.80 -8.28 -4.09
C ASP A 34 -14.58 -8.71 -5.55
N SER A 35 -14.32 -7.75 -6.45
CA SER A 35 -14.12 -8.03 -7.88
C SER A 35 -12.76 -8.67 -8.18
N MET A 36 -11.72 -8.31 -7.43
CA MET A 36 -10.36 -8.82 -7.61
C MET A 36 -10.22 -10.26 -7.11
N GLY A 37 -10.87 -10.56 -5.97
CA GLY A 37 -10.85 -11.88 -5.34
C GLY A 37 -9.44 -12.46 -5.14
N ASP A 38 -9.37 -13.77 -4.99
CA ASP A 38 -8.10 -14.49 -4.73
C ASP A 38 -7.11 -14.41 -5.90
N ARG A 39 -7.59 -14.09 -7.10
CA ARG A 39 -6.76 -14.01 -8.32
C ARG A 39 -5.73 -12.89 -8.22
N TYR A 40 -6.11 -11.76 -7.62
CA TYR A 40 -5.25 -10.57 -7.53
C TYR A 40 -4.93 -10.16 -6.09
N LEU A 41 -5.70 -10.62 -5.09
CA LEU A 41 -5.47 -10.34 -3.66
C LEU A 41 -4.72 -11.49 -2.95
N ASP A 42 -3.65 -11.97 -3.56
CA ASP A 42 -2.72 -12.88 -2.89
C ASP A 42 -1.81 -12.07 -1.96
N TYR A 43 -2.08 -12.15 -0.66
CA TYR A 43 -1.35 -11.40 0.37
C TYR A 43 0.15 -11.68 0.33
N LYS A 44 0.55 -12.92 0.06
CA LYS A 44 1.96 -13.28 -0.01
C LYS A 44 2.65 -12.57 -1.18
N ARG A 45 2.00 -12.51 -2.35
CA ARG A 45 2.52 -11.79 -3.52
C ARG A 45 2.55 -10.29 -3.33
N LEU A 46 1.63 -9.75 -2.54
CA LEU A 46 1.58 -8.34 -2.14
C LEU A 46 2.61 -8.01 -1.05
N GLY A 47 3.41 -8.98 -0.58
CA GLY A 47 4.36 -8.77 0.50
C GLY A 47 3.68 -8.48 1.84
N ILE A 48 2.44 -8.94 2.01
CA ILE A 48 1.67 -8.80 3.24
C ILE A 48 1.89 -10.07 4.07
N LYS A 49 2.26 -9.88 5.34
CA LYS A 49 2.38 -10.97 6.30
C LYS A 49 1.50 -10.69 7.53
N VAL A 50 0.80 -11.73 7.96
CA VAL A 50 -0.05 -11.71 9.16
C VAL A 50 0.79 -12.19 10.34
N PHE A 51 0.71 -11.47 11.45
CA PHE A 51 1.41 -11.77 12.69
C PHE A 51 0.39 -11.84 13.84
N PRO A 52 0.57 -12.76 14.79
CA PRO A 52 -0.04 -12.64 16.11
C PRO A 52 0.37 -11.32 16.78
N LEU A 53 -0.53 -10.69 17.53
CA LEU A 53 -0.23 -9.41 18.21
C LEU A 53 1.00 -9.49 19.13
N LYS A 54 1.23 -10.66 19.76
CA LYS A 54 2.40 -10.91 20.61
C LYS A 54 3.74 -10.76 19.88
N GLU A 55 3.75 -10.93 18.55
CA GLU A 55 4.93 -10.86 17.68
C GLU A 55 5.13 -9.47 17.05
N PHE A 56 4.62 -8.41 17.70
CA PHE A 56 4.71 -7.05 17.15
C PHE A 56 6.14 -6.58 16.91
N LYS A 57 7.11 -7.04 17.71
CA LYS A 57 8.51 -6.63 17.56
C LYS A 57 9.11 -7.20 16.27
N GLU A 58 8.88 -8.49 16.04
CA GLU A 58 9.31 -9.24 14.87
C GLU A 58 8.68 -8.65 13.61
N ALA A 59 7.37 -8.38 13.64
CA ALA A 59 6.63 -7.75 12.55
C ALA A 59 7.22 -6.40 12.13
N ILE A 60 7.54 -5.54 13.11
CA ILE A 60 8.16 -4.23 12.86
C ILE A 60 9.59 -4.37 12.33
N GLN A 61 10.35 -5.36 12.81
CA GLN A 61 11.72 -5.61 12.31
C GLN A 61 11.70 -6.09 10.85
N GLU A 62 10.82 -7.02 10.50
CA GLU A 62 10.68 -7.50 9.11
C GLU A 62 10.23 -6.38 8.16
N LEU A 63 9.32 -5.50 8.61
CA LEU A 63 8.89 -4.33 7.86
C LEU A 63 10.04 -3.35 7.64
N LYS A 64 10.83 -3.04 8.68
CA LYS A 64 12.00 -2.16 8.57
C LYS A 64 13.09 -2.72 7.67
N LYS A 65 13.27 -4.05 7.66
CA LYS A 65 14.20 -4.73 6.77
C LYS A 65 13.74 -4.71 5.30
N GLY A 66 12.47 -4.38 5.04
CA GLY A 66 11.87 -4.45 3.70
C GLY A 66 11.62 -5.87 3.22
N SER A 67 11.60 -6.85 4.13
CA SER A 67 11.28 -8.25 3.80
C SER A 67 9.79 -8.46 3.55
N ILE A 68 8.96 -7.54 4.07
CA ILE A 68 7.53 -7.44 3.81
C ILE A 68 7.20 -5.98 3.48
N ALA A 69 6.14 -5.77 2.70
CA ALA A 69 5.61 -4.46 2.38
C ALA A 69 4.57 -3.98 3.42
N LYS A 70 3.89 -4.91 4.09
CA LYS A 70 2.89 -4.60 5.14
C LYS A 70 2.81 -5.72 6.17
N ALA A 71 2.74 -5.33 7.45
CA ALA A 71 2.37 -6.23 8.54
C ALA A 71 0.89 -6.05 8.88
N ILE A 72 0.18 -7.15 9.08
CA ILE A 72 -1.19 -7.19 9.63
C ILE A 72 -1.14 -7.93 10.96
N PHE A 73 -1.83 -7.40 11.97
CA PHE A 73 -1.95 -8.06 13.27
C PHE A 73 -3.30 -8.74 13.40
N GLU A 74 -3.28 -10.04 13.70
CA GLU A 74 -4.45 -10.78 14.11
C GLU A 74 -4.71 -10.53 15.61
N ILE A 75 -5.91 -10.07 15.95
CA ILE A 75 -6.27 -9.61 17.31
C ILE A 75 -6.83 -10.76 18.17
N ASN A 76 -7.27 -11.87 17.57
CA ASN A 76 -8.03 -12.93 18.23
C ASN A 76 -7.24 -14.24 18.46
N GLN A 77 -6.06 -14.15 19.08
CA GLN A 77 -5.37 -15.32 19.65
C GLN A 77 -5.01 -15.11 21.11
#